data_AF-A0A838KR53-F1
#
_entry.id   AF-A0A838KR53-F1
#
_cell.length_a   1.000
_cell.length_b   1.000
_cell.length_c   1.000
_cell.angle_alpha   90.00
_cell.angle_beta   90.00
_cell.angle_gamma   90.00
#
_symmetry.space_group_name_H-M   'P 1'
#
loop_
_entity.id
_entity.type
_entity.pdbx_description
1 polymer ?
#
loop_
_entity_poly.entity_id
_entity_poly.type
_entity_poly.pdbx_seq_one_letter_code
_entity_poly.pdbx_strand_id
1 'polypeptide(L)'
;MKIEILYFDGCATYLGAKQTVWKVVAEQGTKAEVALVAVNTTEEAERLRFPGSPTIRVDGRDLFPVPDRDIWGLGCRTYATPEGLKGYPTAEMIRDALRPPLR
;
A
#
# COMPACT_ATOMS: atom_id res chain seq x y z
N MET A 1 -14.47 3.55 -4.83
CA MET A 1 -13.25 4.03 -4.12
C MET A 1 -12.06 3.87 -5.04
N LYS A 2 -11.06 4.74 -4.95
CA LYS A 2 -9.81 4.63 -5.70
C LYS A 2 -8.75 4.01 -4.80
N ILE A 3 -8.15 2.91 -5.25
CA ILE A 3 -7.04 2.26 -4.57
C ILE A 3 -5.78 2.47 -5.41
N GLU A 4 -4.73 3.00 -4.79
CA GLU A 4 -3.45 3.25 -5.45
C GLU A 4 -2.37 2.43 -4.77
N ILE A 5 -1.56 1.73 -5.57
CA ILE A 5 -0.38 1.02 -5.09
C ILE A 5 0.83 1.77 -5.61
N LEU A 6 1.43 2.55 -4.71
CA LEU A 6 2.67 3.27 -4.99
C LEU A 6 3.84 2.29 -4.86
N TYR A 7 4.72 2.29 -5.84
CA TYR A 7 5.87 1.39 -5.90
C TYR A 7 7.05 2.07 -6.59
N PHE A 8 8.26 1.57 -6.36
CA PHE A 8 9.43 1.93 -7.17
C PHE A 8 9.92 0.69 -7.91
N ASP A 9 10.43 0.86 -9.13
CA ASP A 9 10.73 -0.27 -10.04
C ASP A 9 11.80 -1.21 -9.51
N GLY A 10 12.69 -0.72 -8.64
CA GLY A 10 13.74 -1.52 -8.01
C GLY A 10 13.26 -2.49 -6.91
N CYS A 11 11.95 -2.61 -6.65
CA CYS A 11 11.42 -3.48 -5.60
C CYS A 11 10.29 -4.39 -6.10
N ALA A 12 10.57 -5.68 -6.30
CA ALA A 12 9.58 -6.63 -6.82
C ALA A 12 8.39 -6.92 -5.88
N THR A 13 8.43 -6.48 -4.62
CA THR A 13 7.39 -6.80 -3.62
C THR A 13 6.03 -6.18 -3.94
N TYR A 14 5.96 -5.14 -4.78
CA TYR A 14 4.69 -4.52 -5.18
C TYR A 14 3.78 -5.47 -5.97
N LEU A 15 4.35 -6.47 -6.67
CA LEU A 15 3.56 -7.47 -7.38
C LEU A 15 2.73 -8.32 -6.41
N GLY A 16 3.33 -8.70 -5.27
CA GLY A 16 2.62 -9.42 -4.20
C GLY A 16 1.54 -8.57 -3.55
N ALA A 17 1.81 -7.29 -3.30
CA ALA A 17 0.79 -6.34 -2.82
C ALA A 17 -0.37 -6.18 -3.82
N LYS A 18 -0.06 -6.00 -5.12
CA LYS A 18 -1.06 -5.89 -6.19
C LYS A 18 -1.99 -7.08 -6.23
N GLN A 19 -1.44 -8.29 -6.25
CA GLN A 19 -2.23 -9.52 -6.29
C GLN A 19 -3.12 -9.64 -5.05
N THR A 20 -2.58 -9.29 -3.88
CA THR A 20 -3.31 -9.36 -2.61
C THR A 20 -4.46 -8.35 -2.59
N VAL A 21 -4.24 -7.10 -3.00
CA VAL A 21 -5.28 -6.06 -3.10
C VAL A 21 -6.38 -6.48 -4.09
N TRP A 22 -6.00 -6.95 -5.28
CA TRP A 22 -6.97 -7.42 -6.28
C TRP A 22 -7.84 -8.55 -5.77
N LYS A 23 -7.23 -9.54 -5.09
CA LYS A 23 -7.96 -10.64 -4.47
C LYS A 23 -8.99 -10.13 -3.46
N VAL A 24 -8.58 -9.25 -2.54
CA VAL A 24 -9.48 -8.70 -1.52
C VAL A 24 -10.62 -7.88 -2.11
N VAL A 25 -10.34 -7.03 -3.10
CA VAL A 25 -11.36 -6.21 -3.78
C VAL A 25 -12.39 -7.11 -4.49
N ALA A 26 -11.92 -8.14 -5.18
CA ALA A 26 -12.79 -9.09 -5.88
C ALA A 26 -13.68 -9.88 -4.89
N GLU A 27 -13.12 -10.33 -3.77
CA GLU A 27 -13.84 -11.08 -2.73
C GLU A 27 -14.93 -10.24 -2.03
N GLN A 28 -14.69 -8.93 -1.84
CA GLN A 28 -15.66 -8.04 -1.19
C GLN A 28 -16.79 -7.57 -2.13
N GLY A 29 -16.68 -7.80 -3.44
CA GLY A 29 -17.64 -7.28 -4.42
C GLY A 29 -17.66 -5.75 -4.52
N THR A 30 -16.62 -5.09 -4.01
CA THR A 30 -16.51 -3.62 -3.98
C THR A 30 -16.13 -3.09 -5.35
N LYS A 31 -16.85 -2.08 -5.85
CA LYS A 31 -16.41 -1.30 -7.02
C LYS A 31 -15.24 -0.40 -6.62
N ALA A 32 -14.02 -0.94 -6.73
CA ALA A 32 -12.78 -0.22 -6.52
C ALA A 32 -11.95 -0.21 -7.82
N GLU A 33 -11.43 0.97 -8.16
CA GLU A 33 -10.43 1.12 -9.23
C GLU A 33 -9.05 0.96 -8.60
N VAL A 34 -8.25 0.02 -9.10
CA VAL A 34 -6.90 -0.24 -8.58
C VAL A 34 -5.87 0.23 -9.59
N ALA A 35 -5.12 1.28 -9.25
CA ALA A 35 -4.06 1.86 -10.07
C ALA A 35 -2.68 1.57 -9.48
N LEU A 36 -1.70 1.34 -10.37
CA LEU A 36 -0.29 1.31 -10.02
C LEU A 36 0.30 2.70 -10.24
N VAL A 37 1.05 3.21 -9.27
CA VAL A 37 1.70 4.53 -9.36
C VAL A 37 3.19 4.34 -9.13
N ALA A 38 3.98 4.46 -10.20
CA ALA A 38 5.43 4.42 -10.09
C ALA A 38 5.95 5.69 -9.39
N VAL A 39 6.90 5.50 -8.49
CA VAL A 39 7.62 6.54 -7.74
C VAL A 39 9.10 6.20 -7.91
N ASN A 40 9.76 6.83 -8.87
CA ASN A 40 11.12 6.45 -9.27
C ASN A 40 12.14 7.57 -9.04
N THR A 41 11.70 8.69 -8.47
CA THR A 41 12.56 9.82 -8.11
C THR A 41 12.33 10.23 -6.66
N THR A 42 13.34 10.84 -6.05
CA THR A 42 13.24 11.38 -4.70
C THR A 42 12.19 12.50 -4.64
N GLU A 43 12.13 13.34 -5.68
CA GLU A 43 11.18 14.43 -5.84
C GLU A 43 9.73 13.91 -5.87
N GLU A 44 9.48 12.82 -6.61
CA GLU A 44 8.17 12.16 -6.57
C GLU A 44 7.87 11.57 -5.21
N ALA A 45 8.87 10.96 -4.56
CA ALA A 45 8.71 10.38 -3.24
C ALA A 45 8.34 11.44 -2.19
N GLU A 46 8.97 12.62 -2.22
CA GLU A 46 8.62 13.74 -1.35
C GLU A 46 7.24 14.31 -1.68
N ARG A 47 6.97 14.60 -2.96
CA ARG A 47 5.67 15.15 -3.41
C ARG A 47 4.51 14.24 -3.00
N LEU A 48 4.70 12.93 -3.16
CA LEU A 48 3.69 11.95 -2.84
C LEU A 48 3.73 11.54 -1.37
N ARG A 49 4.69 12.01 -0.55
CA ARG A 49 4.93 11.51 0.82
C ARG A 49 4.99 9.98 0.85
N PHE A 50 5.88 9.42 0.03
CA PHE A 50 6.03 8.00 -0.22
C PHE A 50 6.88 7.35 0.87
N PRO A 51 6.29 6.50 1.73
CA PRO A 51 7.01 5.82 2.79
C PRO A 51 7.70 4.52 2.29
N GLY A 52 7.90 4.39 0.98
CA GLY A 52 8.53 3.22 0.37
C GLY A 52 7.56 2.21 -0.23
N SER A 53 8.12 1.30 -1.02
CA SER A 53 7.38 0.32 -1.82
C SER A 53 7.12 -0.98 -1.07
N PRO A 54 5.93 -1.58 -1.21
CA PRO A 54 4.72 -0.99 -1.77
C PRO A 54 4.07 -0.09 -0.72
N THR A 55 3.31 0.91 -1.15
CA THR A 55 2.39 1.68 -0.29
C THR A 55 0.99 1.61 -0.88
N ILE A 56 0.02 1.17 -0.10
CA ILE A 56 -1.37 1.02 -0.53
C ILE A 56 -2.17 2.19 0.03
N ARG A 57 -2.81 2.94 -0.87
CA ARG A 57 -3.68 4.07 -0.52
C ARG A 57 -5.11 3.81 -0.93
N VAL A 58 -6.04 4.35 -0.17
CA VAL A 58 -7.46 4.44 -0.51
C VAL A 58 -7.87 5.89 -0.44
N ASP A 59 -8.39 6.39 -1.55
CA ASP A 59 -8.83 7.78 -1.70
C ASP A 59 -7.76 8.78 -1.18
N GLY A 60 -6.49 8.52 -1.54
CA GLY A 60 -5.32 9.32 -1.17
C GLY A 60 -4.72 9.06 0.22
N ARG A 61 -5.33 8.19 1.05
CA ARG A 61 -4.87 7.90 2.42
C ARG A 61 -4.16 6.55 2.50
N ASP A 62 -2.99 6.51 3.14
CA ASP A 62 -2.26 5.26 3.40
C ASP A 62 -3.09 4.34 4.32
N LEU A 63 -3.24 3.06 3.94
CA LEU A 63 -3.93 2.06 4.76
C LEU A 63 -3.14 1.62 6.00
N PHE A 64 -1.83 1.82 6.01
CA PHE A 64 -0.94 1.31 7.06
C PHE A 64 -0.04 2.40 7.66
N PRO A 65 -0.57 3.60 7.99
CA PRO A 65 0.24 4.77 8.31
C PRO A 65 1.24 4.48 9.44
N VAL A 66 2.49 4.91 9.24
CA VAL A 66 3.52 4.86 10.29
C VAL A 66 3.57 6.24 10.95
N PRO A 67 3.31 6.35 12.27
CA PRO A 67 3.39 7.63 12.97
C PRO A 67 4.81 8.19 12.93
N ASP A 68 4.92 9.52 12.95
CA ASP A 68 6.20 10.25 13.06
C ASP A 68 7.22 9.93 11.95
N ARG A 69 6.72 9.58 10.76
CA ARG A 69 7.57 9.34 9.61
C ARG A 69 7.85 10.65 8.85
N ASP A 70 9.09 11.10 8.92
CA ASP A 70 9.58 12.28 8.19
C ASP A 70 10.49 11.96 6.98
N ILE A 71 10.82 10.68 6.79
CA ILE A 71 11.70 10.23 5.69
C ILE A 71 10.87 9.70 4.53
N TRP A 72 10.94 10.44 3.42
CA TRP A 72 10.36 10.10 2.12
C TRP A 72 11.48 9.80 1.13
N GLY A 73 11.37 8.69 0.41
CA GLY A 73 12.42 8.29 -0.52
C GLY A 73 12.17 6.92 -1.14
N LEU A 74 13.05 6.58 -2.09
CA LEU A 74 13.06 5.27 -2.72
C LEU A 74 13.60 4.24 -1.73
N GLY A 75 12.72 3.38 -1.22
CA GLY A 75 13.10 2.35 -0.26
C GLY A 75 12.00 1.32 -0.12
N CYS A 76 12.37 0.14 0.35
CA CYS A 76 11.40 -0.91 0.66
C CYS A 76 10.65 -0.57 1.95
N ARG A 77 9.36 -0.90 1.98
CA ARG A 77 8.53 -0.84 3.17
C ARG A 77 8.35 -2.24 3.74
N THR A 78 8.44 -2.33 5.06
CA THR A 78 8.20 -3.57 5.79
C THR A 78 6.87 -3.48 6.52
N TYR A 79 6.14 -4.59 6.53
CA TYR A 79 4.85 -4.74 7.17
C TYR A 79 4.98 -5.78 8.29
N ALA A 80 4.51 -5.42 9.49
CA ALA A 80 4.35 -6.37 10.57
C ALA A 80 3.12 -7.24 10.28
N THR A 81 3.35 -8.51 9.94
CA THR A 81 2.29 -9.49 9.69
C THR A 81 2.25 -10.53 10.80
N PRO A 82 1.16 -11.30 10.95
CA PRO A 82 1.09 -12.38 11.93
C PRO A 82 2.20 -13.44 11.79
N GLU A 83 2.77 -13.60 10.59
CA GLU A 83 3.86 -14.53 10.28
C GLU A 83 5.25 -13.87 10.41
N GLY A 84 5.32 -12.63 10.91
CA GLY A 84 6.54 -11.84 11.00
C GLY A 84 6.62 -10.71 9.97
N LEU A 85 7.81 -10.14 9.81
CA LEU A 85 8.04 -9.02 8.90
C LEU A 85 7.99 -9.47 7.44
N LYS A 86 7.15 -8.83 6.62
CA LYS A 86 7.03 -9.09 5.18
C LYS A 86 7.16 -7.79 4.37
N GLY A 87 7.50 -7.92 3.09
CA GLY A 87 7.61 -6.79 2.15
C GLY A 87 6.27 -6.28 1.61
N TYR A 88 5.15 -6.87 2.02
CA TYR A 88 3.78 -6.43 1.68
C TYR A 88 2.78 -6.98 2.72
N PRO A 89 1.61 -6.35 2.91
CA PRO A 89 0.62 -6.76 3.92
C PRO A 89 -0.17 -8.00 3.46
N THR A 90 -0.74 -8.72 4.43
CA THR A 90 -1.60 -9.88 4.14
C THR A 90 -2.98 -9.46 3.63
N ALA A 91 -3.71 -10.40 3.03
CA ALA A 91 -5.09 -10.18 2.59
C ALA A 91 -6.00 -9.78 3.76
N GLU A 92 -5.79 -10.35 4.94
CA GLU A 92 -6.57 -10.03 6.14
C GLU A 92 -6.32 -8.61 6.62
N MET A 93 -5.05 -8.18 6.68
CA MET A 93 -4.70 -6.80 7.02
C MET A 93 -5.36 -5.80 6.07
N ILE A 94 -5.38 -6.07 4.76
CA ILE A 94 -6.05 -5.21 3.78
C ILE A 94 -7.57 -5.25 3.97
N ARG A 95 -8.16 -6.44 4.21
CA ARG A 95 -9.61 -6.56 4.48
C ARG A 95 -10.01 -5.71 5.68
N ASP A 96 -9.27 -5.80 6.78
CA ASP A 96 -9.56 -5.06 8.00
C ASP A 96 -9.36 -3.55 7.81
N ALA A 97 -8.31 -3.13 7.11
CA ALA A 97 -8.05 -1.72 6.82
C ALA A 97 -9.09 -1.09 5.87
N LEU A 98 -9.76 -1.90 5.03
CA LEU A 98 -10.84 -1.46 4.15
C LEU A 98 -12.21 -1.44 4.83
N ARG A 99 -12.36 -2.02 6.02
CA ARG A 99 -13.63 -1.96 6.73
C ARG A 99 -13.91 -0.53 7.18
N PRO A 100 -15.16 -0.05 7.06
CA PRO A 100 -15.54 1.22 7.67
C PRO A 100 -15.31 1.14 9.18
N PRO A 101 -14.88 2.24 9.84
CA PRO A 101 -14.80 2.27 11.29
C PRO A 101 -16.15 1.90 11.87
N LEU A 102 -16.16 0.95 12.82
CA LEU A 102 -17.35 0.62 13.60
C LEU A 102 -17.78 1.91 14.32
N ARG A 103 -18.99 2.38 14.04
CA ARG A 103 -19.61 3.53 14.69
C ARG A 103 -20.24 3.13 16.01
#